data_AF-A0A0C3NE50-F1
#
_entry.id   AF-A0A0C3NE50-F1
#
_cell.length_a   1.000
_cell.length_b   1.000
_cell.length_c   1.000
_cell.angle_alpha   90.00
_cell.angle_beta   90.00
_cell.angle_gamma   90.00
#
_symmetry.space_group_name_H-M   'P 1'
#
loop_
_entity.id
_entity.type
_entity.pdbx_description
1 polymer ?
#
loop_
_entity_poly.entity_id
_entity_poly.type
_entity_poly.pdbx_seq_one_letter_code
_entity_poly.pdbx_strand_id
1 'polypeptide(L)' 'MGARLSVFYYACIQCGVHPNGFEASTTVVLPKPNQPDYSAPKAYRLIALFNCLGKLFEKCTAQEMQFNA' A
#
# COMPACT_ATOMS: atom_id res chain seq x y z
N MET A 1 -18.53 -4.53 5.40
CA MET A 1 -17.10 -4.89 5.27
C MET A 1 -16.73 -5.76 6.47
N GLY A 2 -16.25 -6.99 6.27
CA GLY A 2 -16.35 -8.09 7.24
C GLY A 2 -15.82 -7.81 8.66
N ALA A 3 -16.67 -8.04 9.67
CA ALA A 3 -16.44 -7.72 11.09
C ALA A 3 -15.11 -8.24 11.67
N ARG A 4 -14.53 -9.30 11.10
CA ARG A 4 -13.24 -9.85 11.54
C ARG A 4 -12.04 -8.96 11.16
N LEU A 5 -12.11 -8.30 10.00
CA LEU A 5 -11.04 -7.41 9.53
C LEU A 5 -11.00 -6.10 10.33
N SER A 6 -12.16 -5.57 10.72
CA SER A 6 -12.21 -4.40 11.59
C SER A 6 -11.68 -4.71 12.98
N VAL A 7 -12.05 -5.85 13.56
CA VAL A 7 -11.52 -6.29 14.87
C VAL A 7 -9.99 -6.43 14.80
N PHE A 8 -9.47 -7.06 13.74
CA PHE A 8 -8.04 -7.18 13.53
C PHE A 8 -7.36 -5.80 13.39
N TYR A 9 -7.93 -4.90 12.57
CA TYR A 9 -7.41 -3.53 12.42
C TYR A 9 -7.31 -2.79 13.75
N TYR A 10 -8.39 -2.77 14.53
CA TYR A 10 -8.38 -2.09 15.84
C TYR A 10 -7.42 -2.75 16.84
N ALA A 11 -7.28 -4.08 16.82
CA ALA A 11 -6.30 -4.77 17.64
C ALA A 11 -4.87 -4.36 17.28
N CYS A 12 -4.53 -4.27 15.98
CA CYS A 12 -3.23 -3.78 15.53
C CYS A 12 -2.95 -2.35 16.02
N ILE A 13 -3.94 -1.45 15.93
CA ILE A 13 -3.82 -0.06 16.41
C ILE A 13 -3.63 -0.02 17.93
N GLN A 14 -4.41 -0.79 18.70
CA GLN A 14 -4.30 -0.85 20.16
C GLN A 14 -2.95 -1.41 20.62
N CYS A 15 -2.42 -2.42 19.91
CA CYS A 15 -1.11 -2.98 20.21
C CYS A 15 0.05 -2.13 19.65
N GLY A 16 -0.22 -1.14 18.78
CA GLY A 16 0.81 -0.36 18.09
C GLY A 16 1.67 -1.19 17.14
N VAL A 17 1.13 -2.29 16.60
CA VAL A 17 1.87 -3.23 15.75
C VAL A 17 1.42 -3.11 14.30
N HIS A 18 2.37 -2.87 13.41
CA HIS A 18 2.16 -3.05 11.97
C HIS A 18 2.55 -4.50 11.58
N PRO A 19 1.64 -5.30 11.02
CA PRO A 19 1.97 -6.67 10.64
C PRO A 19 3.05 -6.72 9.54
N ASN A 20 4.13 -7.48 9.75
CA ASN A 20 5.24 -7.61 8.78
C ASN A 20 4.79 -7.99 7.36
N GLY A 21 3.69 -8.75 7.23
CA GLY A 21 3.13 -9.13 5.94
C GLY A 21 2.47 -7.99 5.16
N PHE A 22 2.29 -6.80 5.75
CA PHE A 22 1.69 -5.63 5.12
C PHE A 22 2.74 -4.64 4.59
N GLU A 23 3.98 -4.69 5.11
CA GLU A 23 5.11 -3.88 4.62
C GLU A 23 5.67 -4.42 3.30
N ALA A 24 5.53 -5.72 3.08
CA ALA A 24 6.03 -6.38 1.88
C ALA A 24 5.23 -5.91 0.65
N SER A 25 5.94 -5.37 -0.34
CA SER A 25 5.37 -5.01 -1.64
C SER A 25 6.21 -5.57 -2.79
N THR A 26 5.53 -5.98 -3.85
CA THR A 26 6.18 -6.35 -5.11
C THR A 26 6.28 -5.11 -5.98
N THR A 27 7.50 -4.64 -6.24
CA THR A 27 7.70 -3.49 -7.13
C THR A 27 7.73 -3.95 -8.59
N VAL A 28 6.76 -3.51 -9.37
CA VAL A 28 6.69 -3.75 -10.81
C VAL A 28 7.23 -2.56 -11.57
N VAL A 29 8.19 -2.81 -12.46
CA VAL A 29 8.78 -1.82 -13.36
C VAL A 29 7.97 -1.80 -14.66
N LEU A 30 7.22 -0.72 -14.91
CA LEU A 30 6.38 -0.60 -16.10
C LEU A 30 6.95 0.44 -17.07
N PRO A 31 7.15 0.13 -18.36
CA PRO A 31 7.58 1.12 -19.34
C PRO A 31 6.52 2.21 -19.54
N LYS A 32 6.94 3.46 -19.70
CA LYS A 32 6.09 4.56 -20.15
C LYS A 32 5.95 4.51 -21.67
N PRO A 33 4.76 4.72 -22.24
CA PRO A 33 4.61 4.76 -23.70
C PRO A 33 5.40 5.94 -24.29
N ASN A 34 5.83 5.78 -25.54
CA ASN A 34 6.47 6.82 -26.38
C ASN A 34 7.73 7.45 -25.78
N GLN A 35 8.54 6.68 -25.05
CA GLN A 35 9.83 7.17 -24.58
C GLN A 35 10.91 7.03 -25.67
N PRO A 36 11.74 8.07 -25.88
CA PRO A 36 12.76 8.07 -26.92
C PRO A 36 13.94 7.12 -26.60
N ASP A 37 14.21 6.88 -25.32
CA ASP A 37 15.29 6.00 -24.85
C ASP A 37 14.86 5.26 -23.59
N TYR A 38 14.86 3.93 -23.63
CA TYR A 38 14.56 3.04 -22.50
C TYR A 38 15.80 2.64 -21.69
N SER A 39 16.98 3.14 -22.03
CA SER A 39 18.17 3.02 -21.20
C SER A 39 18.08 3.96 -19.98
N ALA A 40 17.33 5.06 -20.11
CA ALA A 40 17.13 6.02 -19.04
C ALA A 40 16.08 5.55 -18.01
N PRO A 41 16.35 5.62 -16.70
CA PRO A 41 15.39 5.21 -15.67
C PRO A 41 14.09 6.04 -15.71
N LYS A 42 14.15 7.27 -16.25
CA LYS A 42 13.00 8.14 -16.46
C LYS A 42 11.94 7.55 -17.41
N ALA A 43 12.32 6.59 -18.26
CA ALA A 43 11.41 5.92 -19.19
C ALA A 43 10.48 4.91 -18.51
N TYR A 44 10.69 4.61 -17.23
CA TYR A 44 9.87 3.67 -16.47
C TYR A 44 9.05 4.37 -15.38
N ARG A 45 8.01 3.68 -14.91
CA ARG A 45 7.27 4.00 -13.70
C ARG A 45 7.25 2.76 -12.81
N LEU A 46 7.60 2.94 -11.55
CA LEU A 46 7.56 1.89 -10.55
C LEU A 46 6.17 1.88 -9.91
N ILE A 47 5.60 0.69 -9.73
CA ILE A 47 4.35 0.49 -9.01
C ILE A 47 4.62 -0.50 -7.88
N ALA A 48 4.46 -0.06 -6.63
CA ALA A 48 4.52 -0.92 -5.46
C ALA A 48 3.19 -1.66 -5.29
N LEU A 49 3.20 -2.98 -5.43
CA LEU A 49 2.03 -3.84 -5.26
C LEU A 49 2.04 -4.49 -3.88
N PHE A 50 1.28 -3.90 -2.96
CA PHE A 50 0.96 -4.52 -1.67
C PHE A 50 -0.09 -5.62 -1.82
N ASN A 51 -0.12 -6.52 -0.83
CA ASN A 51 -1.22 -7.45 -0.64
C ASN A 51 -2.55 -6.70 -0.39
N CYS A 52 -3.67 -7.37 -0.65
CA CYS A 52 -4.99 -6.75 -0.55
C CYS A 52 -5.29 -6.24 0.87
N LEU A 53 -4.81 -6.95 1.90
CA LEU A 53 -4.99 -6.56 3.29
C LEU A 53 -4.16 -5.33 3.67
N GLY A 54 -2.89 -5.24 3.26
CA GLY A 54 -2.05 -4.08 3.49
C GLY A 54 -2.63 -2.83 2.84
N LYS A 55 -3.07 -2.91 1.57
CA LYS A 55 -3.78 -1.82 0.88
C LYS A 55 -5.05 -1.37 1.60
N LEU A 56 -5.83 -2.32 2.12
CA LEU A 56 -7.03 -1.99 2.89
C LEU A 56 -6.66 -1.28 4.19
N PHE A 57 -5.62 -1.76 4.87
CA PHE A 57 -5.11 -1.18 6.11
C PHE A 57 -4.64 0.26 5.90
N GLU A 58 -3.80 0.50 4.89
CA GLU A 58 -3.34 1.84 4.50
C GLU A 58 -4.52 2.79 4.21
N LYS A 59 -5.52 2.31 3.46
CA LYS A 59 -6.71 3.10 3.15
C LYS A 59 -7.49 3.45 4.42
N CYS A 60 -7.70 2.50 5.32
CA CYS A 60 -8.39 2.74 6.60
C CYS A 60 -7.62 3.75 7.45
N THR A 61 -6.31 3.59 7.61
CA THR A 61 -5.48 4.52 8.36
C THR A 61 -5.46 5.92 7.73
N ALA A 62 -5.32 6.02 6.41
CA ALA A 62 -5.35 7.31 5.73
C ALA A 62 -6.70 8.03 5.91
N GLN A 63 -7.82 7.29 5.88
CA GLN A 63 -9.15 7.85 6.11
C GLN A 63 -9.31 8.34 7.55
N GLU A 64 -8.85 7.57 8.54
CA GLU A 64 -8.86 7.98 9.96
C GLU A 64 -8.00 9.23 10.18
N MET A 65 -6.81 9.28 9.58
CA MET A 65 -5.94 10.46 9.68
C MET A 65 -6.55 11.69 9.01
N GLN A 66 -7.28 11.53 7.90
CA GLN A 66 -7.96 12.66 7.25
C GLN A 66 -9.18 13.15 8.01
N PHE A 67 -9.90 12.25 8.70
CA PHE A 67 -11.08 12.62 9.47
C PHE A 67 -10.75 13.22 10.84
N ASN A 68 -9.69 12.72 11.50
CA ASN A 68 -9.26 13.16 12.83
C ASN A 68 -8.10 14.19 12.80
N ALA A 69 -7.72 14.70 11.63
CA ALA A 69 -6.78 15.83 11.48
C ALA A 69 -7.52 17.16 11.43
#